data_AF-A0A2E6ZSF4-F1
#
_entry.id   AF-A0A2E6ZSF4-F1
#
_cell.length_a   1.000
_cell.length_b   1.000
_cell.length_c   1.000
_cell.angle_alpha   90.00
_cell.angle_beta   90.00
_cell.angle_gamma   90.00
#
_symmetry.space_group_name_H-M   'P 1'
#
loop_
_entity.id
_entity.type
_entity.pdbx_description
1 polymer ?
#
loop_
_entity_poly.entity_id
_entity_poly.type
_entity_poly.pdbx_seq_one_letter_code
_entity_poly.pdbx_strand_id
1 'polypeptide(L)'
;MAHPLSSYTAVRTIGLLNLIAVGTLALAGPANAQITATARTGATPAWNKGLQPISPESYYNAIECGNTDAADPPCVFWDTGLCENDDFTLNAYSAYKQVAYEVWATVRQGQPAPEPNFYAARNTRVTISAEPKSDSSNEFQDLILKRGDQVASPVDRNIRAKRVTWDYDAWAPRSAVTLEMVGSERTISCTIPAAVLQQFR
;
A
#
# COMPACT_ATOMS: atom_id res chain seq x y z
N MET A 1 59.91 38.87 -71.07
CA MET A 1 59.31 37.50 -71.03
C MET A 1 59.06 37.15 -69.56
N ALA A 2 58.01 36.38 -69.27
CA ALA A 2 57.55 35.95 -67.93
C ALA A 2 56.98 37.04 -66.97
N HIS A 3 55.95 36.63 -66.21
CA HIS A 3 55.24 37.28 -65.08
C HIS A 3 55.01 36.17 -63.99
N PRO A 4 54.19 36.34 -62.93
CA PRO A 4 53.88 37.48 -62.04
C PRO A 4 54.59 37.24 -60.68
N LEU A 5 54.15 37.40 -59.41
CA LEU A 5 52.97 37.84 -58.59
C LEU A 5 53.56 38.61 -57.36
N SER A 6 52.90 39.45 -56.56
CA SER A 6 51.49 39.70 -56.15
C SER A 6 50.93 38.89 -54.95
N SER A 7 50.96 39.50 -53.76
CA SER A 7 50.13 39.24 -52.55
C SER A 7 50.41 40.36 -51.54
N TYR A 8 49.51 41.31 -51.20
CA TYR A 8 48.21 41.26 -50.50
C TYR A 8 48.28 41.25 -48.94
N THR A 9 47.51 42.16 -48.35
CA THR A 9 47.54 42.58 -46.93
C THR A 9 46.34 42.03 -46.14
N ALA A 10 46.49 41.75 -44.85
CA ALA A 10 45.36 41.67 -43.91
C ALA A 10 45.75 41.98 -42.46
N VAL A 11 44.97 42.83 -41.78
CA VAL A 11 45.03 43.05 -40.32
C VAL A 11 44.08 42.05 -39.64
N ARG A 12 44.39 41.59 -38.42
CA ARG A 12 43.48 40.76 -37.61
C ARG A 12 43.02 41.52 -36.35
N THR A 13 41.70 41.54 -36.16
CA THR A 13 40.99 42.22 -35.06
C THR A 13 40.77 41.28 -33.87
N ILE A 14 40.63 41.85 -32.68
CA ILE A 14 40.36 41.15 -31.41
C ILE A 14 38.88 40.71 -31.33
N GLY A 15 38.61 39.58 -30.67
CA GLY A 15 37.27 39.19 -30.24
C GLY A 15 37.30 38.23 -29.05
N LEU A 16 36.81 38.66 -27.89
CA LEU A 16 36.54 37.78 -26.75
C LEU A 16 35.09 37.28 -26.82
N LEU A 17 34.88 35.97 -26.60
CA LEU A 17 33.56 35.41 -26.31
C LEU A 17 33.42 35.17 -24.81
N ASN A 18 32.33 35.69 -24.23
CA ASN A 18 31.83 35.22 -22.93
C ASN A 18 30.73 34.18 -23.19
N LEU A 19 30.89 32.96 -22.67
CA LEU A 19 29.81 31.97 -22.63
C LEU A 19 29.00 32.15 -21.34
N ILE A 20 27.72 32.47 -21.47
CA ILE A 20 26.77 32.42 -20.35
C ILE A 20 26.12 31.04 -20.37
N ALA A 21 26.50 30.18 -19.42
CA ALA A 21 25.88 28.87 -19.23
C ALA A 21 24.54 29.01 -18.50
N VAL A 22 23.44 28.98 -19.24
CA VAL A 22 22.09 28.94 -18.65
C VAL A 22 21.83 27.51 -18.15
N GLY A 23 22.03 27.29 -16.86
CA GLY A 23 21.71 26.02 -16.22
C GLY A 23 20.21 25.80 -16.13
N THR A 24 19.68 24.82 -16.86
CA THR A 24 18.29 24.38 -16.71
C THR A 24 18.12 23.67 -15.36
N LEU A 25 17.47 24.34 -14.39
CA LEU A 25 16.97 23.66 -13.21
C LEU A 25 15.85 22.69 -13.63
N ALA A 26 16.17 21.40 -13.65
CA ALA A 26 15.16 20.37 -13.69
C ALA A 26 14.38 20.40 -12.37
N LEU A 27 13.13 20.86 -12.40
CA LEU A 27 12.21 20.72 -11.28
C LEU A 27 11.90 19.24 -11.08
N ALA A 28 12.65 18.60 -10.18
CA ALA A 28 12.28 17.30 -9.66
C ALA A 28 10.96 17.44 -8.90
N GLY A 29 9.86 16.96 -9.49
CA GLY A 29 8.60 16.79 -8.76
C GLY A 29 8.79 15.83 -7.58
N PRO A 30 7.88 15.86 -6.58
CA PRO A 30 7.96 14.97 -5.44
C PRO A 30 8.00 13.52 -5.92
N ALA A 31 9.07 12.80 -5.58
CA ALA A 31 9.19 11.39 -5.91
C ALA A 31 8.14 10.61 -5.12
N ASN A 32 7.24 9.90 -5.82
CA ASN A 32 6.33 8.95 -5.18
C ASN A 32 7.19 7.90 -4.46
N ALA A 33 7.05 7.80 -3.14
CA ALA A 33 7.82 6.83 -2.37
C ALA A 33 7.28 5.43 -2.67
N GLN A 34 8.04 4.63 -3.41
CA GLN A 34 7.68 3.25 -3.68
C GLN A 34 8.26 2.32 -2.60
N ILE A 35 7.36 1.66 -1.88
CA ILE A 35 7.68 0.67 -0.84
C ILE A 35 7.19 -0.72 -1.27
N THR A 36 7.72 -1.77 -0.68
CA THR A 36 7.25 -3.15 -0.89
C THR A 36 6.77 -3.72 0.44
N ALA A 37 5.55 -4.25 0.47
CA ALA A 37 5.01 -4.91 1.65
C ALA A 37 5.79 -6.19 1.97
N THR A 38 6.08 -6.37 3.26
CA THR A 38 6.48 -7.65 3.85
C THR A 38 5.24 -8.36 4.43
N ALA A 39 5.33 -9.68 4.60
CA ALA A 39 4.31 -10.44 5.33
C ALA A 39 4.72 -10.64 6.78
N ARG A 40 3.74 -10.63 7.69
CA ARG A 40 3.97 -10.90 9.11
C ARG A 40 4.28 -12.39 9.34
N THR A 41 5.37 -12.66 10.07
CA THR A 41 5.79 -14.02 10.43
C THR A 41 5.02 -14.58 11.63
N GLY A 42 5.11 -15.89 11.89
CA GLY A 42 4.48 -16.53 13.05
C GLY A 42 2.96 -16.77 12.90
N ALA A 43 2.44 -16.76 11.67
CA ALA A 43 1.03 -16.99 11.36
C ALA A 43 0.55 -18.42 11.73
N THR A 44 -0.22 -18.55 12.81
CA THR A 44 -0.94 -19.78 13.21
C THR A 44 -2.47 -19.59 13.19
N PRO A 45 -3.27 -20.59 12.76
CA PRO A 45 -2.86 -21.70 11.91
C PRO A 45 -2.23 -21.19 10.59
N ALA A 46 -1.48 -22.07 9.93
CA ALA A 46 -0.79 -21.73 8.69
C ALA A 46 -1.81 -21.41 7.57
N TRP A 47 -1.58 -20.31 6.84
CA TRP A 47 -2.49 -19.81 5.82
C TRP A 47 -1.74 -19.37 4.56
N ASN A 48 -2.17 -19.88 3.42
CA ASN A 48 -1.63 -19.58 2.09
C ASN A 48 -2.73 -19.37 1.02
N LYS A 49 -4.01 -19.28 1.45
CA LYS A 49 -5.19 -19.20 0.57
C LYS A 49 -5.48 -17.76 0.10
N GLY A 50 -4.87 -16.76 0.75
CA GLY A 50 -5.18 -15.34 0.62
C GLY A 50 -6.56 -14.95 1.16
N LEU A 51 -6.95 -13.69 0.92
CA LEU A 51 -8.27 -13.17 1.33
C LEU A 51 -9.39 -13.93 0.61
N GLN A 52 -10.29 -14.54 1.39
CA GLN A 52 -11.43 -15.31 0.89
C GLN A 52 -12.72 -14.97 1.67
N PRO A 53 -13.90 -15.03 1.04
CA PRO A 53 -15.17 -15.02 1.77
C PRO A 53 -15.20 -16.13 2.82
N ILE A 54 -15.71 -15.84 4.02
CA ILE A 54 -15.64 -16.81 5.12
C ILE A 54 -16.52 -18.04 4.84
N SER A 55 -15.93 -19.22 5.02
CA SER A 55 -16.59 -20.52 4.92
C SER A 55 -16.78 -21.09 6.33
N PRO A 56 -17.55 -22.17 6.53
CA PRO A 56 -17.64 -22.83 7.84
C PRO A 56 -16.26 -23.26 8.37
N GLU A 57 -15.35 -23.69 7.49
CA GLU A 57 -13.95 -24.02 7.84
C GLU A 57 -13.20 -22.77 8.33
N SER A 58 -13.14 -21.70 7.51
CA SER A 58 -12.36 -20.52 7.89
C SER A 58 -12.99 -19.70 9.03
N TYR A 59 -14.28 -19.89 9.31
CA TYR A 59 -14.96 -19.37 10.49
C TYR A 59 -14.46 -20.00 11.78
N TYR A 60 -14.43 -21.33 11.91
CA TYR A 60 -13.89 -21.97 13.11
C TYR A 60 -12.38 -21.74 13.24
N ASN A 61 -11.62 -21.70 12.13
CA ASN A 61 -10.21 -21.33 12.15
C ASN A 61 -9.98 -19.87 12.59
N ALA A 62 -10.96 -18.97 12.43
CA ALA A 62 -10.90 -17.59 12.93
C ALA A 62 -11.21 -17.53 14.43
N ILE A 63 -12.18 -18.31 14.91
CA ILE A 63 -12.44 -18.46 16.35
C ILE A 63 -11.22 -19.04 17.07
N GLU A 64 -10.61 -20.11 16.54
CA GLU A 64 -9.38 -20.71 17.10
C GLU A 64 -8.24 -19.70 17.18
N CYS A 65 -8.00 -18.96 16.09
CA CYS A 65 -7.02 -17.86 16.05
C CYS A 65 -7.29 -16.78 17.11
N GLY A 66 -8.54 -16.37 17.28
CA GLY A 66 -8.93 -15.36 18.26
C GLY A 66 -8.89 -15.86 19.71
N ASN A 67 -8.89 -17.17 19.95
CA ASN A 67 -8.96 -17.77 21.28
C ASN A 67 -7.59 -17.76 22.00
N THR A 68 -7.03 -16.57 22.19
CA THR A 68 -5.75 -16.32 22.85
C THR A 68 -5.76 -14.98 23.60
N ASP A 69 -5.06 -14.92 24.73
CA ASP A 69 -4.80 -13.72 25.52
C ASP A 69 -3.61 -12.89 25.00
N ALA A 70 -2.83 -13.44 24.05
CA ALA A 70 -1.64 -12.81 23.50
C ALA A 70 -1.93 -11.40 22.98
N ALA A 71 -1.08 -10.43 23.33
CA ALA A 71 -1.36 -9.01 23.13
C ALA A 71 -1.42 -8.56 21.66
N ASP A 72 -0.82 -9.31 20.74
CA ASP A 72 -0.75 -9.00 19.30
C ASP A 72 -0.62 -10.30 18.44
N PRO A 73 -1.68 -11.12 18.30
CA PRO A 73 -1.59 -12.39 17.60
C PRO A 73 -1.40 -12.20 16.08
N PRO A 74 -0.41 -12.82 15.43
CA PRO A 74 -0.15 -12.69 13.98
C PRO A 74 -1.29 -13.16 13.05
N CYS A 75 -2.36 -13.74 13.60
CA CYS A 75 -3.54 -14.16 12.87
C CYS A 75 -4.74 -13.20 13.01
N VAL A 76 -4.83 -12.47 14.12
CA VAL A 76 -5.77 -11.36 14.30
C VAL A 76 -5.26 -10.10 13.61
N PHE A 77 -3.94 -9.87 13.67
CA PHE A 77 -3.28 -8.66 13.15
C PHE A 77 -2.20 -9.00 12.12
N TRP A 78 -2.62 -9.70 11.05
CA TRP A 78 -1.74 -10.09 9.94
C TRP A 78 -1.25 -8.89 9.10
N ASP A 79 -1.94 -7.75 9.23
CA ASP A 79 -1.72 -6.47 8.56
C ASP A 79 -0.86 -5.47 9.36
N THR A 80 -0.46 -5.79 10.60
CA THR A 80 0.47 -4.94 11.36
C THR A 80 1.81 -4.81 10.61
N GLY A 81 2.23 -3.57 10.35
CA GLY A 81 3.43 -3.26 9.55
C GLY A 81 3.22 -3.33 8.03
N LEU A 82 2.02 -3.65 7.55
CA LEU A 82 1.73 -3.71 6.12
C LEU A 82 1.87 -2.33 5.49
N CYS A 83 2.76 -2.21 4.50
CA CYS A 83 3.05 -0.95 3.80
C CYS A 83 3.50 0.18 4.74
N GLU A 84 4.22 -0.13 5.83
CA GLU A 84 4.68 0.89 6.76
C GLU A 84 5.54 1.98 6.08
N ASN A 85 5.22 3.23 6.40
CA ASN A 85 5.79 4.45 5.84
C ASN A 85 5.62 5.62 6.82
N ASP A 86 6.18 6.79 6.51
CA ASP A 86 6.17 7.96 7.42
C ASP A 86 4.81 8.68 7.49
N ASP A 87 3.94 8.51 6.50
CA ASP A 87 2.71 9.30 6.38
C ASP A 87 1.47 8.58 6.92
N PHE A 88 1.33 7.29 6.62
CA PHE A 88 0.07 6.55 6.82
C PHE A 88 0.28 5.22 7.56
N THR A 89 -0.63 4.95 8.50
CA THR A 89 -0.83 3.63 9.10
C THR A 89 -2.02 2.96 8.44
N LEU A 90 -1.80 1.81 7.79
CA LEU A 90 -2.88 1.00 7.24
C LEU A 90 -3.53 0.11 8.30
N ASN A 91 -4.84 -0.13 8.15
CA ASN A 91 -5.52 -1.24 8.83
C ASN A 91 -6.40 -1.98 7.81
N ALA A 92 -6.30 -3.30 7.76
CA ALA A 92 -7.18 -4.15 7.00
C ALA A 92 -8.35 -4.65 7.85
N TYR A 93 -9.48 -4.91 7.19
CA TYR A 93 -10.67 -5.54 7.73
C TYR A 93 -11.21 -6.56 6.72
N SER A 94 -11.45 -7.79 7.19
CA SER A 94 -11.91 -8.94 6.42
C SER A 94 -12.91 -9.73 7.25
N ALA A 95 -13.62 -10.68 6.63
CA ALA A 95 -14.53 -11.56 7.36
C ALA A 95 -13.81 -12.44 8.40
N TYR A 96 -12.62 -12.96 8.09
CA TYR A 96 -11.81 -13.73 9.05
C TYR A 96 -11.34 -12.83 10.20
N LYS A 97 -10.76 -11.67 9.90
CA LYS A 97 -10.24 -10.74 10.92
C LYS A 97 -11.35 -10.20 11.81
N GLN A 98 -12.56 -9.98 11.30
CA GLN A 98 -13.74 -9.65 12.11
C GLN A 98 -13.97 -10.70 13.19
N VAL A 99 -14.10 -11.97 12.81
CA VAL A 99 -14.40 -13.08 13.73
C VAL A 99 -13.25 -13.31 14.72
N ALA A 100 -12.01 -13.31 14.23
CA ALA A 100 -10.83 -13.50 15.07
C ALA A 100 -10.62 -12.34 16.07
N TYR A 101 -10.84 -11.09 15.66
CA TYR A 101 -10.76 -9.92 16.54
C TYR A 101 -11.89 -9.89 17.57
N GLU A 102 -13.11 -10.27 17.21
CA GLU A 102 -14.25 -10.32 18.14
C GLU A 102 -14.02 -11.33 19.27
N VAL A 103 -13.47 -12.51 18.95
CA VAL A 103 -13.08 -13.51 19.94
C VAL A 103 -11.91 -13.02 20.78
N TRP A 104 -10.83 -12.53 20.15
CA TRP A 104 -9.64 -12.03 20.85
C TRP A 104 -9.93 -10.88 21.81
N ALA A 105 -10.74 -9.90 21.38
CA ALA A 105 -11.09 -8.76 22.20
C ALA A 105 -11.85 -9.19 23.47
N THR A 106 -12.65 -10.26 23.39
CA THR A 106 -13.39 -10.85 24.51
C THR A 106 -12.49 -11.71 25.40
N VAL A 107 -11.69 -12.62 24.81
CA VAL A 107 -10.79 -13.53 25.55
C VAL A 107 -9.72 -12.77 26.31
N ARG A 108 -9.15 -11.71 25.73
CA ARG A 108 -8.17 -10.84 26.39
C ARG A 108 -8.75 -10.03 27.57
N GLN A 109 -10.07 -9.99 27.74
CA GLN A 109 -10.76 -9.45 28.92
C GLN A 109 -11.07 -10.53 29.98
N GLY A 110 -10.48 -11.73 29.86
CA GLY A 110 -10.70 -12.85 30.77
C GLY A 110 -12.09 -13.50 30.66
N GLN A 111 -12.82 -13.21 29.57
CA GLN A 111 -14.14 -13.79 29.31
C GLN A 111 -14.02 -15.03 28.42
N PRO A 112 -14.99 -15.97 28.46
CA PRO A 112 -15.04 -17.07 27.51
C PRO A 112 -15.11 -16.60 26.05
N ALA A 113 -14.54 -17.37 25.13
CA ALA A 113 -14.66 -17.12 23.70
C ALA A 113 -16.15 -17.07 23.27
N PRO A 114 -16.61 -15.99 22.61
CA PRO A 114 -17.96 -15.91 22.06
C PRO A 114 -18.10 -16.75 20.79
N GLU A 115 -19.33 -16.87 20.27
CA GLU A 115 -19.63 -17.39 18.93
C GLU A 115 -20.09 -16.21 18.03
N PRO A 116 -19.20 -15.60 17.22
CA PRO A 116 -19.54 -14.46 16.38
C PRO A 116 -20.58 -14.76 15.29
N ASN A 117 -21.28 -13.76 14.79
CA ASN A 117 -22.33 -14.00 13.79
C ASN A 117 -21.75 -14.37 12.40
N PHE A 118 -21.68 -15.67 12.10
CA PHE A 118 -21.24 -16.22 10.81
C PHE A 118 -21.94 -15.60 9.59
N TYR A 119 -23.26 -15.36 9.66
CA TYR A 119 -24.02 -14.78 8.55
C TYR A 119 -23.68 -13.31 8.31
N ALA A 120 -23.38 -12.56 9.37
CA ALA A 120 -22.86 -11.19 9.24
C ALA A 120 -21.45 -11.20 8.61
N ALA A 121 -20.55 -12.02 9.16
CA ALA A 121 -19.18 -12.15 8.66
C ALA A 121 -19.13 -12.58 7.18
N ARG A 122 -20.03 -13.46 6.72
CA ARG A 122 -20.10 -13.89 5.31
C ARG A 122 -20.51 -12.77 4.33
N ASN A 123 -21.11 -11.70 4.81
CA ASN A 123 -21.41 -10.52 3.99
C ASN A 123 -20.24 -9.51 3.96
N THR A 124 -19.36 -9.53 4.97
CA THR A 124 -18.19 -8.65 5.07
C THR A 124 -17.25 -8.75 3.87
N ARG A 125 -16.77 -7.59 3.42
CA ARG A 125 -15.84 -7.40 2.30
C ARG A 125 -14.49 -6.88 2.79
N VAL A 126 -13.52 -6.76 1.89
CA VAL A 126 -12.17 -6.29 2.24
C VAL A 126 -12.17 -4.77 2.29
N THR A 127 -12.23 -4.20 3.49
CA THR A 127 -12.04 -2.75 3.71
C THR A 127 -10.62 -2.50 4.18
N ILE A 128 -9.94 -1.53 3.57
CA ILE A 128 -8.70 -0.97 4.10
C ILE A 128 -8.99 0.45 4.60
N SER A 129 -8.46 0.82 5.77
CA SER A 129 -8.29 2.23 6.15
C SER A 129 -6.83 2.67 6.01
N ALA A 130 -6.62 3.96 5.74
CA ALA A 130 -5.32 4.60 5.77
C ALA A 130 -5.39 5.83 6.67
N GLU A 131 -4.95 5.68 7.93
CA GLU A 131 -4.93 6.77 8.90
C GLU A 131 -3.62 7.56 8.77
N PRO A 132 -3.65 8.88 8.54
CA PRO A 132 -2.45 9.72 8.69
C PRO A 132 -1.84 9.56 10.07
N LYS A 133 -0.51 9.44 10.13
CA LYS A 133 0.26 9.49 11.37
C LYS A 133 0.17 10.90 11.98
N SER A 134 0.19 10.98 13.31
CA SER A 134 -0.08 12.22 14.07
C SER A 134 0.92 13.35 13.84
N ASP A 135 2.07 13.01 13.28
CA ASP A 135 3.22 13.86 12.96
C ASP A 135 3.38 14.09 11.44
N SER A 136 2.50 13.53 10.61
CA SER A 136 2.47 13.75 9.15
C SER A 136 1.61 14.95 8.75
N SER A 137 2.13 15.79 7.86
CA SER A 137 1.40 16.85 7.14
C SER A 137 0.62 16.34 5.92
N ASN A 138 0.85 15.09 5.50
CA ASN A 138 0.26 14.52 4.29
C ASN A 138 -1.15 13.98 4.56
N GLU A 139 -2.15 14.88 4.60
CA GLU A 139 -3.55 14.56 4.86
C GLU A 139 -4.10 13.53 3.85
N PHE A 140 -4.80 12.50 4.32
CA PHE A 140 -5.38 11.47 3.45
C PHE A 140 -6.44 12.04 2.49
N GLN A 141 -6.22 11.89 1.18
CA GLN A 141 -7.19 12.23 0.13
C GLN A 141 -7.83 11.01 -0.50
N ASP A 142 -7.07 9.94 -0.78
CA ASP A 142 -7.61 8.75 -1.46
C ASP A 142 -6.80 7.47 -1.23
N LEU A 143 -7.46 6.31 -1.45
CA LEU A 143 -6.84 5.00 -1.51
C LEU A 143 -7.22 4.31 -2.83
N ILE A 144 -6.21 3.96 -3.63
CA ILE A 144 -6.37 3.37 -4.96
C ILE A 144 -5.66 2.02 -5.00
N LEU A 145 -6.36 0.96 -5.38
CA LEU A 145 -5.80 -0.37 -5.59
C LEU A 145 -5.63 -0.63 -7.09
N LYS A 146 -4.45 -1.09 -7.50
CA LYS A 146 -4.09 -1.38 -8.90
C LYS A 146 -3.51 -2.79 -9.06
N ARG A 147 -3.68 -3.38 -10.25
CA ARG A 147 -3.07 -4.65 -10.66
C ARG A 147 -2.46 -4.47 -12.05
N GLY A 148 -1.15 -4.20 -12.10
CA GLY A 148 -0.56 -3.56 -13.28
C GLY A 148 -1.19 -2.18 -13.50
N ASP A 149 -1.46 -1.82 -14.75
CA ASP A 149 -2.07 -0.53 -15.10
C ASP A 149 -3.58 -0.44 -14.82
N GLN A 150 -4.22 -1.56 -14.43
CA GLN A 150 -5.66 -1.61 -14.15
C GLN A 150 -5.98 -1.19 -12.71
N VAL A 151 -6.80 -0.15 -12.55
CA VAL A 151 -7.40 0.22 -11.25
C VAL A 151 -8.54 -0.75 -10.91
N ALA A 152 -8.53 -1.29 -9.69
CA ALA A 152 -9.59 -2.15 -9.18
C ALA A 152 -10.75 -1.30 -8.62
N SER A 153 -11.94 -1.43 -9.21
CA SER A 153 -13.15 -0.73 -8.77
C SER A 153 -13.52 -1.08 -7.33
N PRO A 154 -13.67 -0.08 -6.43
CA PRO A 154 -14.19 -0.31 -5.09
C PRO A 154 -15.71 -0.59 -5.11
N VAL A 155 -16.19 -1.33 -4.12
CA VAL A 155 -17.63 -1.55 -3.88
C VAL A 155 -18.22 -0.51 -2.90
N ASP A 156 -17.37 0.10 -2.08
CA ASP A 156 -17.67 1.29 -1.26
C ASP A 156 -16.41 2.15 -1.10
N ARG A 157 -16.58 3.46 -0.98
CA ARG A 157 -15.49 4.45 -0.88
C ARG A 157 -15.92 5.59 0.05
N ASN A 158 -15.54 5.50 1.32
CA ASN A 158 -15.82 6.49 2.34
C ASN A 158 -14.54 7.23 2.75
N ILE A 159 -14.14 8.19 1.92
CA ILE A 159 -12.93 9.02 2.12
C ILE A 159 -12.96 9.79 3.45
N ARG A 160 -14.13 10.24 3.91
CA ARG A 160 -14.27 10.93 5.21
C ARG A 160 -13.97 10.02 6.40
N ALA A 161 -14.28 8.73 6.28
CA ALA A 161 -13.89 7.70 7.23
C ALA A 161 -12.54 7.03 6.85
N LYS A 162 -11.78 7.63 5.92
CA LYS A 162 -10.47 7.17 5.42
C LYS A 162 -10.44 5.72 4.96
N ARG A 163 -11.59 5.21 4.47
CA ARG A 163 -11.84 3.78 4.21
C ARG A 163 -12.33 3.53 2.79
N VAL A 164 -11.77 2.51 2.17
CA VAL A 164 -12.18 2.03 0.83
C VAL A 164 -12.33 0.51 0.88
N THR A 165 -13.39 0.01 0.26
CA THR A 165 -13.80 -1.40 0.33
C THR A 165 -13.83 -2.01 -1.07
N TRP A 166 -13.31 -3.23 -1.21
CA TRP A 166 -13.31 -4.00 -2.45
C TRP A 166 -13.87 -5.42 -2.23
N ASP A 167 -14.35 -6.03 -3.31
CA ASP A 167 -14.57 -7.47 -3.36
C ASP A 167 -13.24 -8.24 -3.24
N TYR A 168 -13.33 -9.48 -2.76
CA TYR A 168 -12.17 -10.36 -2.52
C TYR A 168 -11.30 -10.60 -3.76
N ASP A 169 -11.88 -10.57 -4.97
CA ASP A 169 -11.15 -10.84 -6.21
C ASP A 169 -10.07 -9.78 -6.51
N ALA A 170 -10.31 -8.52 -6.12
CA ALA A 170 -9.33 -7.44 -6.25
C ALA A 170 -8.02 -7.76 -5.52
N TRP A 171 -8.12 -8.48 -4.38
CA TRP A 171 -7.02 -8.90 -3.51
C TRP A 171 -6.48 -10.30 -3.82
N ALA A 172 -7.01 -10.99 -4.84
CA ALA A 172 -6.64 -12.36 -5.13
C ALA A 172 -5.13 -12.53 -5.37
N PRO A 173 -4.47 -13.57 -4.80
CA PRO A 173 -3.02 -13.77 -4.86
C PRO A 173 -2.48 -14.27 -6.22
N ARG A 174 -3.06 -13.81 -7.34
CA ARG A 174 -2.70 -14.21 -8.71
C ARG A 174 -1.45 -13.51 -9.25
N SER A 175 -1.24 -12.28 -8.81
CA SER A 175 -0.10 -11.40 -9.13
C SER A 175 0.03 -10.35 -8.04
N ALA A 176 1.11 -9.57 -8.06
CA ALA A 176 1.23 -8.41 -7.17
C ALA A 176 0.14 -7.36 -7.44
N VAL A 177 -0.20 -6.59 -6.41
CA VAL A 177 -1.03 -5.38 -6.51
C VAL A 177 -0.22 -4.17 -6.04
N THR A 178 -0.60 -2.98 -6.48
CA THR A 178 -0.07 -1.72 -5.93
C THR A 178 -1.20 -1.00 -5.21
N LEU A 179 -0.97 -0.64 -3.96
CA LEU A 179 -1.86 0.18 -3.15
C LEU A 179 -1.26 1.59 -3.06
N GLU A 180 -1.93 2.57 -3.64
CA GLU A 180 -1.53 3.97 -3.62
C GLU A 180 -2.32 4.71 -2.54
N MET A 181 -1.59 5.18 -1.53
CA MET A 181 -2.08 6.07 -0.48
C MET A 181 -1.85 7.50 -0.96
N VAL A 182 -2.90 8.17 -1.43
CA VAL A 182 -2.85 9.52 -2.00
C VAL A 182 -3.12 10.50 -0.86
N GLY A 183 -2.14 11.34 -0.55
CA GLY A 183 -2.29 12.44 0.39
C GLY A 183 -2.34 13.83 -0.26
N SER A 184 -2.40 14.88 0.55
CA SER A 184 -2.41 16.29 0.14
C SER A 184 -1.06 16.77 -0.45
N GLU A 185 0.05 16.19 0.01
CA GLU A 185 1.42 16.60 -0.33
C GLU A 185 2.13 15.58 -1.26
N ARG A 186 1.92 14.27 -1.04
CA ARG A 186 2.53 13.20 -1.84
C ARG A 186 1.69 11.92 -1.88
N THR A 187 1.94 11.09 -2.89
CA THR A 187 1.40 9.71 -2.95
C THR A 187 2.47 8.71 -2.53
N ILE A 188 2.11 7.77 -1.65
CA ILE A 188 2.95 6.64 -1.26
C ILE A 188 2.44 5.40 -2.00
N SER A 189 3.32 4.71 -2.72
CA SER A 189 2.97 3.56 -3.57
C SER A 189 3.51 2.26 -2.97
N CYS A 190 2.63 1.43 -2.39
CA CYS A 190 3.01 0.14 -1.83
C CYS A 190 2.76 -1.01 -2.81
N THR A 191 3.82 -1.65 -3.29
CA THR A 191 3.71 -2.92 -4.01
C THR A 191 3.53 -4.07 -3.01
N ILE A 192 2.44 -4.83 -3.14
CA ILE A 192 2.13 -6.01 -2.31
C ILE A 192 2.34 -7.27 -3.17
N PRO A 193 3.42 -8.06 -2.95
CA PRO A 193 3.70 -9.27 -3.72
C PRO A 193 2.63 -10.36 -3.56
N ALA A 194 2.47 -11.22 -4.56
CA ALA A 194 1.52 -12.35 -4.51
C ALA A 194 1.76 -13.27 -3.29
N ALA A 195 3.03 -13.52 -2.94
CA ALA A 195 3.40 -14.32 -1.74
C ALA A 195 3.03 -13.65 -0.40
N VAL A 196 2.80 -12.33 -0.40
CA VAL A 196 2.28 -11.59 0.78
C VAL A 196 0.76 -11.65 0.77
N LEU A 197 0.10 -11.44 -0.39
CA LEU A 197 -1.34 -11.61 -0.55
C LEU A 197 -1.84 -13.02 -0.15
N GLN A 198 -1.03 -14.07 -0.33
CA GLN A 198 -1.37 -15.44 0.11
C GLN A 198 -1.55 -15.58 1.63
N GLN A 199 -0.92 -14.71 2.43
CA GLN A 199 -0.91 -14.78 3.89
C GLN A 199 -2.01 -13.92 4.54
N PHE A 200 -2.67 -13.05 3.77
CA PHE A 200 -3.83 -12.27 4.20
C PHE A 200 -5.06 -13.17 4.37
N ARG A 201 -5.98 -12.81 5.27
CA ARG A 201 -7.15 -13.62 5.67
C ARG A 201 -8.32 -12.76 6.12
#